data_AF-A0AA88J4T6-F1
#
_entry.id   AF-A0AA88J4T6-F1
#
_cell.length_a   1.000
_cell.length_b   1.000
_cell.length_c   1.000
_cell.angle_alpha   90.00
_cell.angle_beta   90.00
_cell.angle_gamma   90.00
#
_symmetry.space_group_name_H-M   'P 1'
#
loop_
_entity.id
_entity.type
_entity.pdbx_description
1 polymer ?
#
loop_
_entity_poly.entity_id
_entity_poly.type
_entity_poly.pdbx_seq_one_letter_code
_entity_poly.pdbx_strand_id
1 'polypeptide(L)'
;MVSTFAIVVLSILGIWASQTMSRLCDEAPSLAKRHEQWMHQFGRTYASDAEKEMRFKIFKDNVNFIEQFNKGGKRTYKFNINKFADFTSEEVFPAANTAVLGS
;
A
#
# COMPACT_ATOMS: atom_id res chain seq x y z
N MET A 1 -5.24 -7.82 -45.85
CA MET A 1 -4.77 -8.90 -44.94
C MET A 1 -3.85 -8.35 -43.84
N VAL A 2 -2.77 -7.62 -44.14
CA VAL A 2 -1.86 -7.05 -43.11
C VAL A 2 -2.52 -6.00 -42.19
N SER A 3 -3.36 -5.11 -42.75
CA SER A 3 -4.03 -4.04 -41.98
C SER A 3 -4.99 -4.57 -40.91
N THR A 4 -5.74 -5.63 -41.21
CA THR A 4 -6.67 -6.26 -40.25
C THR A 4 -5.94 -6.93 -39.09
N PHE A 5 -4.79 -7.57 -39.34
CA PHE A 5 -3.97 -8.12 -38.27
C PHE A 5 -3.41 -7.03 -37.35
N ALA A 6 -3.00 -5.88 -37.91
CA ALA A 6 -2.53 -4.75 -37.12
C ALA A 6 -3.63 -4.18 -36.19
N ILE A 7 -4.86 -4.08 -36.69
CA ILE A 7 -6.02 -3.59 -35.90
C ILE A 7 -6.36 -4.55 -34.75
N VAL A 8 -6.29 -5.86 -34.99
CA VAL A 8 -6.55 -6.88 -33.94
C VAL A 8 -5.47 -6.80 -32.86
N VAL A 9 -4.19 -6.64 -33.23
CA VAL A 9 -3.09 -6.50 -32.26
C VAL A 9 -3.24 -5.22 -31.43
N LEU A 10 -3.57 -4.08 -32.04
CA LEU A 10 -3.79 -2.82 -31.32
C LEU A 10 -4.98 -2.89 -30.36
N SER A 11 -6.06 -3.55 -30.78
CA SER A 11 -7.25 -3.77 -29.94
C SER A 11 -6.91 -4.61 -28.71
N ILE A 12 -6.14 -5.69 -28.88
CA ILE A 12 -5.69 -6.54 -27.78
C ILE A 12 -4.81 -5.72 -26.81
N LEU A 13 -3.80 -4.99 -27.32
CA LEU A 13 -2.93 -4.16 -26.48
C LEU A 13 -3.68 -3.07 -25.70
N GLY A 14 -4.69 -2.45 -26.30
CA GLY A 14 -5.56 -1.48 -25.64
C GLY A 14 -6.37 -2.07 -24.48
N ILE A 15 -6.85 -3.31 -24.61
CA ILE A 15 -7.56 -4.02 -23.54
C ILE A 15 -6.62 -4.31 -22.35
N TRP A 16 -5.40 -4.78 -22.61
CA TRP A 16 -4.41 -5.04 -21.55
C TRP A 16 -4.00 -3.76 -20.80
N ALA A 17 -3.80 -2.65 -21.51
CA ALA A 17 -3.50 -1.35 -20.89
C ALA A 17 -4.67 -0.83 -20.03
N SER A 18 -5.91 -1.03 -20.50
CA SER A 18 -7.11 -0.62 -19.78
C SER A 18 -7.34 -1.44 -18.50
N GLN A 19 -7.15 -2.76 -18.58
CA GLN A 19 -7.30 -3.65 -17.42
C GLN A 19 -6.21 -3.44 -16.35
N THR A 20 -4.97 -3.17 -16.77
CA THR A 20 -3.87 -2.88 -15.83
C THR A 20 -4.04 -1.53 -15.14
N MET A 21 -4.46 -0.48 -15.85
CA MET A 21 -4.74 0.83 -15.24
C MET A 21 -5.94 0.81 -14.30
N SER A 22 -7.03 0.12 -14.66
CA SER A 22 -8.26 0.08 -13.85
C SER A 22 -8.00 -0.45 -12.44
N ARG A 23 -7.22 -1.54 -12.32
CA ARG A 23 -6.82 -2.11 -11.02
C ARG A 23 -6.00 -1.14 -10.16
N LEU A 24 -5.13 -0.33 -10.77
CA LEU A 24 -4.30 0.63 -10.05
C LEU A 24 -5.13 1.81 -9.50
N CYS A 25 -6.12 2.24 -10.29
CA CYS A 25 -7.05 3.32 -9.91
C CYS A 25 -8.16 2.88 -8.96
N ASP A 26 -8.54 1.61 -8.88
CA ASP A 26 -9.53 1.13 -7.90
C ASP A 26 -8.92 0.91 -6.50
N GLU A 27 -7.64 0.56 -6.43
CA GLU A 27 -6.91 0.37 -5.16
C GLU A 27 -6.70 1.71 -4.40
N ALA A 28 -6.47 2.82 -5.12
CA ALA A 28 -6.17 4.11 -4.52
C ALA A 28 -7.36 4.78 -3.74
N PRO A 29 -8.57 4.91 -4.30
CA PRO A 29 -9.72 5.47 -3.61
C PRO A 29 -10.23 4.54 -2.50
N SER A 30 -10.05 3.22 -2.64
CA SER A 30 -10.40 2.27 -1.57
C SER A 30 -9.43 2.35 -0.39
N LEU A 31 -8.13 2.52 -0.64
CA LEU A 31 -7.13 2.61 0.43
C LEU A 31 -7.11 3.98 1.13
N ALA A 32 -7.31 5.08 0.38
CA ALA A 32 -7.46 6.40 0.97
C ALA A 32 -8.64 6.45 1.96
N LYS A 33 -9.79 5.87 1.59
CA LYS A 33 -10.94 5.74 2.49
C LYS A 33 -10.62 4.90 3.74
N ARG A 34 -9.90 3.79 3.58
CA ARG A 34 -9.45 2.97 4.73
C ARG A 34 -8.50 3.73 5.64
N HIS A 35 -7.63 4.58 5.08
CA HIS A 35 -6.76 5.46 5.86
C HIS A 35 -7.56 6.47 6.67
N GLU A 36 -8.56 7.15 6.08
CA GLU A 36 -9.43 8.08 6.84
C GLU A 36 -10.20 7.37 7.96
N GLN A 37 -10.74 6.17 7.68
CA GLN A 37 -11.44 5.36 8.70
C GLN A 37 -10.51 4.96 9.84
N TRP A 38 -9.30 4.52 9.50
CA TRP A 38 -8.27 4.19 10.47
C TRP A 38 -7.84 5.42 11.28
N MET A 39 -7.66 6.58 10.64
CA MET A 39 -7.34 7.83 11.32
C MET A 39 -8.43 8.18 12.33
N HIS A 40 -9.70 8.10 11.93
CA HIS A 40 -10.82 8.34 12.84
C HIS A 40 -10.84 7.33 13.99
N GLN A 41 -10.61 6.04 13.72
CA GLN A 41 -10.60 4.99 14.73
C GLN A 41 -9.52 5.21 15.80
N PHE A 42 -8.34 5.70 15.41
CA PHE A 42 -7.20 5.89 16.31
C PHE A 42 -6.96 7.35 16.72
N GLY A 43 -7.87 8.27 16.36
CA GLY A 43 -7.76 9.69 16.69
C GLY A 43 -6.53 10.36 16.07
N ARG A 44 -6.14 9.97 14.86
CA ARG A 44 -4.96 10.51 14.16
C ARG A 44 -5.29 11.82 13.46
N THR A 45 -4.45 12.83 13.72
CA THR A 45 -4.45 14.14 13.07
C THR A 45 -3.02 14.48 12.69
N TYR A 46 -2.83 15.14 11.55
CA TYR A 46 -1.52 15.58 11.06
C TYR A 46 -1.46 17.11 11.02
N ALA A 47 -0.27 17.67 11.15
CA ALA A 47 -0.07 19.12 11.19
C ALA A 47 -0.20 19.78 9.82
N SER A 48 -0.01 19.01 8.74
CA SER A 48 -0.10 19.50 7.36
C SER A 48 -0.54 18.42 6.39
N ASP A 49 -1.04 18.83 5.22
CA ASP A 49 -1.37 17.92 4.13
C ASP A 49 -0.13 17.18 3.61
N ALA A 50 1.04 17.82 3.63
CA ALA A 50 2.30 17.19 3.25
C ALA A 50 2.68 16.05 4.20
N GLU A 51 2.52 16.26 5.52
CA GLU A 51 2.71 15.20 6.51
C GLU A 51 1.69 14.07 6.32
N LYS A 52 0.42 14.43 6.09
CA LYS A 52 -0.65 13.46 5.83
C LYS A 52 -0.35 12.60 4.60
N GLU A 53 0.16 13.18 3.52
CA GLU A 53 0.53 12.45 2.31
C GLU A 53 1.71 11.50 2.57
N MET A 54 2.74 11.95 3.30
CA MET A 54 3.87 11.11 3.69
C MET A 54 3.42 9.93 4.55
N ARG A 55 2.60 10.18 5.58
CA ARG A 55 2.07 9.15 6.49
C ARG A 55 1.13 8.19 5.76
N PHE A 56 0.36 8.67 4.78
CA PHE A 56 -0.46 7.82 3.92
C PHE A 56 0.37 6.84 3.08
N LYS A 57 1.54 7.26 2.57
CA LYS A 57 2.46 6.34 1.85
C LYS A 57 2.95 5.21 2.76
N ILE A 58 3.36 5.54 3.98
CA ILE A 58 3.78 4.54 4.99
C ILE A 58 2.61 3.61 5.35
N PHE A 59 1.43 4.17 5.57
CA PHE A 59 0.21 3.41 5.82
C PHE A 59 -0.08 2.42 4.69
N LYS A 60 0.02 2.86 3.44
CA LYS A 60 -0.17 2.00 2.27
C LYS A 60 0.80 0.83 2.24
N ASP A 61 2.08 1.09 2.49
CA ASP A 61 3.11 0.05 2.47
C ASP A 61 2.88 -0.98 3.59
N ASN A 62 2.53 -0.52 4.78
CA ASN A 62 2.22 -1.40 5.92
C ASN A 62 0.94 -2.23 5.70
N VAL A 63 -0.11 -1.65 5.13
CA VAL A 63 -1.35 -2.40 4.79
C VAL A 63 -1.04 -3.48 3.75
N ASN A 64 -0.29 -3.13 2.70
CA ASN A 64 0.11 -4.07 1.67
C ASN A 64 0.95 -5.22 2.26
N PHE A 65 1.90 -4.92 3.16
CA PHE A 65 2.66 -5.92 3.90
C PHE A 65 1.76 -6.88 4.69
N ILE A 66 0.82 -6.35 5.46
CA ILE A 66 -0.13 -7.15 6.27
C ILE A 66 -0.97 -8.06 5.37
N GLU A 67 -1.49 -7.52 4.27
CA GLU A 67 -2.34 -8.28 3.35
C GLU A 67 -1.57 -9.39 2.65
N GLN A 68 -0.35 -9.12 2.18
CA GLN A 68 0.53 -10.14 1.61
C GLN A 68 0.91 -11.20 2.65
N PHE A 69 1.28 -10.78 3.86
CA PHE A 69 1.62 -11.68 4.96
C PHE A 69 0.45 -12.62 5.30
N ASN A 70 -0.76 -12.07 5.39
CA ASN A 70 -1.97 -12.84 5.73
C ASN A 70 -2.46 -13.75 4.59
N LYS A 71 -2.17 -13.42 3.33
CA LYS A 71 -2.52 -14.25 2.16
C LYS A 71 -1.71 -15.56 2.09
N GLY A 72 -0.51 -15.61 2.70
CA GLY A 72 0.46 -16.71 2.54
C GLY A 72 0.09 -18.10 3.07
N GLY A 73 -1.12 -18.35 3.58
CA GLY A 73 -1.58 -19.67 4.03
C GLY A 73 -0.82 -20.27 5.24
N LYS A 74 -1.45 -21.26 5.91
CA LYS A 74 -0.97 -22.01 7.10
C LYS A 74 -0.12 -21.18 8.11
N ARG A 75 -0.56 -19.97 8.45
CA ARG A 75 0.02 -19.21 9.57
C ARG A 75 -0.84 -19.40 10.82
N THR A 76 -0.20 -19.53 11.97
CA THR A 76 -0.85 -19.65 13.28
C THR A 76 -1.34 -18.32 13.84
N TYR A 77 -0.94 -17.19 13.22
CA TYR A 77 -1.36 -15.85 13.58
C TYR A 77 -1.53 -14.97 12.34
N LYS A 78 -2.23 -13.85 12.51
CA LYS A 78 -2.49 -12.85 11.48
C LYS A 78 -2.16 -11.47 12.02
N PHE A 79 -1.65 -10.59 11.15
CA PHE A 79 -1.52 -9.18 11.49
C PHE A 79 -2.81 -8.43 11.17
N ASN A 80 -3.14 -7.46 12.01
CA ASN A 80 -4.19 -6.48 11.75
C ASN A 80 -3.56 -5.09 11.70
N ILE A 81 -4.23 -4.19 11.00
CA ILE A 81 -3.89 -2.76 11.03
C ILE A 81 -4.03 -2.28 12.48
N ASN A 82 -2.99 -1.61 12.99
CA ASN A 82 -2.90 -1.15 14.37
C ASN A 82 -2.59 0.36 14.43
N LYS A 83 -2.44 0.91 15.64
CA LYS A 83 -2.19 2.36 15.84
C LYS A 83 -0.87 2.88 15.26
N PHE A 84 0.06 1.99 14.91
CA PHE A 84 1.37 2.30 14.33
C PHE A 84 1.42 2.04 12.82
N ALA A 85 0.26 1.92 12.15
CA ALA A 85 0.21 1.61 10.73
C ALA A 85 0.85 2.70 9.85
N ASP A 86 1.01 3.93 10.34
CA ASP A 86 1.68 5.05 9.67
C ASP A 86 3.14 5.26 10.14
N PHE A 87 3.70 4.34 10.91
CA PHE A 87 5.08 4.39 11.41
C PHE A 87 6.00 3.52 10.55
N THR A 88 7.26 3.96 10.40
CA THR A 88 8.31 3.12 9.84
C THR A 88 8.87 2.16 10.91
N SER A 89 9.58 1.12 10.49
CA SER A 89 10.16 0.15 11.42
C SER A 89 11.17 0.80 12.38
N GLU A 90 11.91 1.81 11.90
CA GLU A 90 12.90 2.56 12.66
C GLU A 90 12.23 3.46 13.72
N GLU A 91 11.06 4.03 13.41
CA GLU A 91 10.30 4.84 14.36
C GLU A 91 9.72 4.01 15.51
N VAL A 92 9.37 2.74 15.25
CA VAL A 92 8.84 1.83 16.27
C VAL A 92 9.95 1.19 17.11
N PHE A 93 11.08 0.83 16.50
CA PHE A 93 12.19 0.12 17.15
C PHE A 93 13.52 0.88 16.98
N PRO A 94 13.71 2.04 17.65
CA PRO A 94 14.92 2.85 17.51
C PRO A 94 16.21 2.13 17.95
N ALA A 95 16.10 1.06 18.75
CA ALA A 95 17.23 0.29 19.28
C ALA A 95 17.86 -0.72 18.29
N ALA A 96 17.28 -0.96 17.12
CA ALA A 96 17.83 -1.91 16.15
C ALA A 96 19.17 -1.44 15.54
N ASN A 97 19.46 -0.14 15.57
CA ASN A 97 20.63 0.46 14.94
C ASN A 97 21.79 0.70 15.93
N THR A 98 21.50 0.78 17.23
CA THR A 98 22.52 1.05 18.27
C THR A 98 23.41 -0.17 18.53
N ALA A 99 22.98 -1.37 18.12
CA ALA A 99 23.79 -2.59 18.25
C ALA A 99 24.91 -2.71 17.19
N VAL A 100 24.89 -1.93 16.11
CA VAL A 100 25.88 -2.02 15.01
C VAL A 100 27.05 -1.03 15.19
N LEU A 101 26.92 -0.04 16.07
CA LEU A 101 27.98 0.95 16.36
C LEU A 101 28.71 0.70 17.69
N GLY A 102 28.48 -0.47 18.30
CA GLY A 102 29.03 -0.84 19.61
C GLY A 102 29.84 -2.13 19.62
N SER A 103 30.46 -2.51 18.50
CA SER A 103 31.40 -3.65 18.39
C SER A 103 32.71 -3.23 17.74
#